data_AF-A0A828ZRC8-F1
#
_entry.id   AF-A0A828ZRC8-F1
#
_cell.length_a   1.000
_cell.length_b   1.000
_cell.length_c   1.000
_cell.angle_alpha   90.00
_cell.angle_beta   90.00
_cell.angle_gamma   90.00
#
_symmetry.space_group_name_H-M   'P 1'
#
loop_
_entity.id
_entity.type
_entity.pdbx_description
1 polymer ?
#
loop_
_entity_poly.entity_id
_entity_poly.type
_entity_poly.pdbx_seq_one_letter_code
_entity_poly.pdbx_strand_id
1 'polypeptide(L)'
;MTTLLNEVKNGNPVVAWVTINFQPIRWGNWSFGVAANNNHAVTLDGYNKGSNQVHVSDPISGSYWLNRTTFENIYNARKYAVVVR
;
A
#
# COMPACT_ATOMS: atom_id res chain seq x y z
N MET A 1 -6.92 -4.82 6.12
CA MET A 1 -7.25 -4.84 4.67
C MET A 1 -8.72 -4.56 4.37
N THR A 2 -9.67 -5.09 5.14
CA THR A 2 -11.12 -4.87 4.91
C THR A 2 -11.53 -3.40 4.76
N THR A 3 -11.03 -2.51 5.64
CA THR A 3 -11.31 -1.07 5.54
C THR A 3 -10.84 -0.47 4.22
N LEU A 4 -9.60 -0.75 3.80
CA LEU A 4 -9.04 -0.25 2.53
C LEU A 4 -9.84 -0.74 1.33
N LEU A 5 -10.18 -2.03 1.30
CA LEU A 5 -10.95 -2.60 0.19
C LEU A 5 -12.39 -2.06 0.15
N ASN A 6 -12.98 -1.72 1.29
CA ASN A 6 -14.29 -1.09 1.35
C ASN A 6 -14.25 0.33 0.76
N GLU A 7 -13.22 1.12 1.05
CA GLU A 7 -13.04 2.43 0.42
C GLU A 7 -12.93 2.31 -1.10
N VAL A 8 -12.06 1.42 -1.58
CA VAL A 8 -11.89 1.15 -3.02
C VAL A 8 -13.20 0.68 -3.66
N LYS A 9 -13.94 -0.21 -3.00
CA LYS A 9 -15.25 -0.69 -3.46
C LYS A 9 -16.26 0.45 -3.60
N ASN A 10 -16.17 1.47 -2.75
CA ASN A 10 -17.05 2.64 -2.78
C ASN A 10 -16.58 3.72 -3.78
N GLY A 11 -15.53 3.45 -4.56
CA GLY A 11 -14.97 4.41 -5.51
C GLY A 11 -13.99 5.41 -4.89
N ASN A 12 -13.56 5.19 -3.65
CA ASN A 12 -12.60 6.04 -2.95
C ASN A 12 -11.19 5.43 -3.06
N PRO A 13 -10.32 5.89 -3.98
CA PRO A 13 -8.95 5.40 -4.06
C PRO A 13 -8.16 5.81 -2.80
N VAL A 14 -7.26 4.93 -2.35
CA VAL A 14 -6.55 5.08 -1.08
C VAL A 14 -5.06 5.25 -1.34
N VAL A 15 -4.44 6.32 -0.84
CA VAL A 15 -2.98 6.41 -0.78
C VAL A 15 -2.52 5.59 0.42
N ALA A 16 -1.74 4.54 0.18
CA ALA A 16 -1.25 3.63 1.21
C ALA A 16 0.28 3.66 1.27
N TRP A 17 0.83 3.76 2.48
CA TRP A 17 2.27 3.71 2.70
C TRP A 17 2.73 2.25 2.76
N VAL A 18 3.60 1.92 1.83
CA VAL A 18 4.19 0.59 1.62
C VAL A 18 5.71 0.74 1.57
N THR A 19 6.42 -0.23 1.01
CA THR A 19 7.86 -0.15 0.79
C THR A 19 8.14 -0.20 -0.69
N ILE A 20 9.28 0.35 -1.11
CA ILE A 20 9.69 0.28 -2.51
C ILE A 20 9.75 -1.19 -2.95
N ASN A 21 9.17 -1.49 -4.13
CA ASN A 21 9.05 -2.84 -4.69
C ASN A 21 8.42 -3.87 -3.74
N PHE A 22 7.60 -3.43 -2.79
CA PHE A 22 6.94 -4.29 -1.78
C PHE A 22 7.91 -5.21 -1.03
N GLN A 23 9.13 -4.74 -0.77
CA GLN A 23 10.15 -5.46 0.00
C GLN A 23 9.91 -5.36 1.50
N PRO A 24 10.37 -6.30 2.35
CA PRO A 24 10.28 -6.17 3.79
C PRO A 24 10.78 -4.81 4.32
N ILE A 25 10.10 -4.27 5.33
CA ILE A 25 10.43 -2.96 5.91
C ILE A 25 11.83 -2.96 6.52
N ARG A 26 12.57 -1.88 6.32
CA ARG A 26 13.90 -1.66 6.90
C ARG A 26 13.86 -0.41 7.78
N TRP A 27 13.90 -0.60 9.09
CA TRP A 27 13.88 0.51 10.04
C TRP A 27 15.27 1.16 10.15
N GLY A 28 15.28 2.49 10.29
CA GLY A 28 16.48 3.27 10.56
C GLY A 28 16.22 4.32 11.65
N ASN A 29 17.29 4.69 12.34
CA ASN A 29 17.29 5.79 13.31
C ASN A 29 17.74 7.08 12.60
N TRP A 30 16.89 8.09 12.62
CA TRP A 30 17.15 9.40 12.03
C TRP A 30 17.06 10.49 13.11
N SER A 31 17.55 11.70 12.81
CA SER A 31 17.47 12.84 13.74
C SER A 31 16.04 13.22 14.14
N PHE A 32 15.05 12.85 13.33
CA PHE A 32 13.61 13.03 13.58
C PHE A 32 12.91 11.79 14.13
N GLY A 33 13.64 10.71 14.47
CA GLY A 33 13.11 9.49 15.07
C GLY A 33 13.28 8.23 14.21
N VAL A 34 12.60 7.15 14.61
CA VAL A 34 12.62 5.86 13.91
C VAL A 34 11.70 5.92 12.69
N ALA A 35 12.22 5.62 11.50
CA ALA A 35 11.46 5.64 10.26
C ALA A 35 11.87 4.51 9.30
N ALA A 36 11.02 4.22 8.32
CA ALA A 36 11.33 3.23 7.29
C ALA A 36 12.30 3.81 6.26
N ASN A 37 13.46 3.18 6.08
CA ASN A 37 14.48 3.58 5.09
C ASN A 37 14.02 3.32 3.66
N ASN A 38 13.27 2.25 3.44
CA ASN A 38 12.70 1.90 2.14
C ASN A 38 11.22 2.33 2.03
N ASN A 39 10.87 3.46 2.66
CA ASN A 39 9.54 4.03 2.62
C ASN A 39 9.07 4.30 1.18
N HIS A 40 7.84 3.92 0.87
CA HIS A 40 7.16 4.28 -0.37
C HIS A 40 5.67 4.51 -0.14
N ALA A 41 4.98 5.10 -1.10
CA ALA A 41 3.53 5.21 -1.11
C ALA A 41 2.99 4.93 -2.51
N VAL A 42 1.86 4.23 -2.58
CA VAL A 42 1.15 3.90 -3.82
C VAL A 42 -0.32 4.24 -3.67
N THR A 43 -1.02 4.43 -4.79
CA THR A 43 -2.49 4.52 -4.77
C THR A 43 -3.06 3.13 -4.96
N LEU A 44 -3.84 2.64 -3.99
CA LEU A 44 -4.67 1.45 -4.09
C LEU A 44 -6.03 1.88 -4.67
N ASP A 45 -6.35 1.42 -5.87
CA ASP A 45 -7.50 1.88 -6.66
C ASP A 45 -8.31 0.72 -7.30
N GLY A 46 -7.95 -0.54 -7.02
CA GLY A 46 -8.74 -1.68 -7.47
C GLY A 46 -8.47 -2.96 -6.68
N TYR A 47 -9.39 -3.90 -6.79
CA TYR A 47 -9.21 -5.26 -6.28
C TYR A 47 -9.95 -6.29 -7.13
N ASN A 48 -9.38 -7.49 -7.23
CA ASN A 48 -9.99 -8.64 -7.88
C ASN A 48 -10.07 -9.78 -6.88
N LYS A 49 -11.31 -10.12 -6.47
CA LYS A 49 -11.57 -11.19 -5.51
C LYS A 49 -11.29 -12.58 -6.10
N GLY A 50 -11.50 -12.77 -7.40
CA GLY A 50 -11.31 -14.05 -8.08
C GLY A 50 -9.83 -14.45 -8.17
N SER A 51 -8.95 -13.50 -8.49
CA SER A 51 -7.50 -13.73 -8.56
C SER A 51 -6.73 -13.41 -7.27
N ASN A 52 -7.42 -12.95 -6.22
CA ASN A 52 -6.83 -12.47 -4.97
C ASN A 52 -5.73 -11.41 -5.18
N GLN A 53 -6.02 -10.43 -6.03
CA GLN A 53 -5.10 -9.35 -6.36
C GLN A 53 -5.67 -7.98 -5.99
N VAL A 54 -4.77 -7.03 -5.79
CA VAL A 54 -5.06 -5.59 -5.74
C VAL A 54 -4.43 -4.90 -6.94
N HIS A 55 -5.06 -3.85 -7.42
CA HIS A 55 -4.48 -2.96 -8.41
C HIS A 55 -3.90 -1.75 -7.68
N VAL A 56 -2.69 -1.37 -8.06
CA VAL A 56 -2.02 -0.18 -7.54
C VAL A 56 -1.55 0.69 -8.69
N SER A 57 -1.66 2.00 -8.51
CA SER A 57 -0.99 3.01 -9.33
C SER A 57 0.24 3.51 -8.56
N ASP A 58 1.41 3.04 -8.99
CA ASP A 58 2.71 3.33 -8.37
C ASP A 58 3.39 4.49 -9.11
N PRO A 59 3.74 5.60 -8.41
CA PRO A 59 4.36 6.75 -9.06
C PRO A 59 5.78 6.47 -9.61
N ILE A 60 6.42 5.37 -9.22
CA ILE A 60 7.75 4.97 -9.72
C ILE A 60 7.61 4.00 -10.91
N SER A 61 6.71 3.03 -10.80
CA SER A 61 6.67 1.85 -11.69
C SER A 61 5.45 1.79 -12.61
N GLY A 62 4.53 2.75 -12.53
CA GLY A 62 3.26 2.72 -13.24
C GLY A 62 2.21 1.84 -12.55
N SER A 63 1.14 1.49 -13.26
CA SER A 63 0.01 0.74 -12.70
C SER A 63 0.12 -0.76 -12.94
N TYR A 64 -0.21 -1.58 -11.94
CA TYR A 64 -0.12 -3.04 -12.03
C TYR A 64 -1.00 -3.77 -11.00
N TRP A 65 -1.22 -5.05 -11.27
CA TRP A 65 -1.86 -5.98 -10.34
C TRP A 65 -0.81 -6.70 -9.48
N LEU A 66 -1.05 -6.73 -8.18
CA LEU A 66 -0.18 -7.34 -7.17
C LEU A 66 -0.97 -8.35 -6.34
N ASN A 67 -0.32 -9.42 -5.89
CA ASN A 67 -0.92 -10.35 -4.94
C ASN A 67 -1.37 -9.61 -3.66
N ARG A 68 -2.64 -9.79 -3.29
CA ARG A 68 -3.23 -9.11 -2.13
C ARG A 68 -2.46 -9.39 -0.84
N THR A 69 -2.02 -10.62 -0.62
CA THR A 69 -1.28 -11.02 0.58
C THR A 69 0.06 -10.30 0.68
N THR A 70 0.77 -10.14 -0.45
CA THR A 70 2.01 -9.35 -0.50
C THR A 70 1.75 -7.89 -0.10
N PHE A 71 0.74 -7.27 -0.70
CA PHE A 71 0.36 -5.89 -0.34
C PHE A 71 0.02 -5.80 1.16
N GLU A 72 -0.84 -6.70 1.64
CA GLU A 72 -1.34 -6.69 3.02
C GLU A 72 -0.22 -6.85 4.04
N ASN A 73 0.75 -7.76 3.79
CA ASN A 73 1.89 -7.95 4.67
C ASN A 73 2.75 -6.69 4.80
N ILE A 74 3.01 -6.01 3.68
CA ILE A 74 3.81 -4.77 3.66
C ILE A 74 3.04 -3.62 4.30
N TYR A 75 1.77 -3.43 3.94
CA TYR A 75 0.92 -2.41 4.53
C TYR A 75 0.80 -2.59 6.05
N ASN A 76 0.59 -3.82 6.53
CA ASN A 76 0.40 -4.11 7.95
C ASN A 76 1.62 -3.79 8.83
N ALA A 77 2.81 -3.61 8.25
CA ALA A 77 3.99 -3.17 8.98
C ALA A 77 3.82 -1.76 9.59
N ARG A 78 2.96 -0.92 9.00
CA ARG A 78 2.73 0.46 9.46
C ARG A 78 1.26 0.86 9.56
N LYS A 79 0.40 0.32 8.69
CA LYS A 79 -1.04 0.62 8.61
C LYS A 79 -1.34 2.11 8.39
N TYR A 80 -0.50 2.78 7.62
CA TYR A 80 -0.67 4.18 7.27
C TYR A 80 -1.36 4.28 5.91
N ALA A 81 -2.49 4.98 5.88
CA ALA A 81 -3.26 5.22 4.67
C ALA A 81 -4.08 6.51 4.81
N VAL A 82 -4.34 7.18 3.69
CA VAL A 82 -5.24 8.33 3.61
C VAL A 82 -6.21 8.16 2.43
N VAL A 83 -7.42 8.68 2.62
CA VAL A 83 -8.49 8.67 1.63
C VAL A 83 -9.26 9.99 1.74
N VAL A 84 -9.67 10.55 0.61
CA VAL A 84 -10.60 11.68 0.55
C VAL A 84 -11.94 11.14 0.05
N ARG A 85 -13.03 11.55 0.71
CA ARG A 85 -14.39 11.08 0.47
C ARG A 85 -15.35 12.26 0.41
#